data_AF-A0YSB2-F1
#
_entry.id   AF-A0YSB2-F1
#
_cell.length_a   1.000
_cell.length_b   1.000
_cell.length_c   1.000
_cell.angle_alpha   90.00
_cell.angle_beta   90.00
_cell.angle_gamma   90.00
#
_symmetry.space_group_name_H-M   'P 1'
#
loop_
_entity.id
_entity.type
_entity.pdbx_description
1 polymer ?
#
loop_
_entity_poly.entity_id
_entity_poly.type
_entity_poly.pdbx_seq_one_letter_code
_entity_poly.pdbx_strand_id
1 'polypeptide(L)'
;MVATTANLEITWELLPDDFKLPDDPVDNINQPSLAAALTEALELAGQIGERTLTPTNYGICATLNQKLVIKAPDWAFIPEIRVPREDVIRSYTPQLQGEFPVIVMEFLSETEGTEYSSKPTYPPGKWFFYEQVLEVPNYAIFQPSTGVLELYGLDESGRYELREPDGNQRYFIPQLHLFLGLWQGTRGNRTGYWLRWWNEAGELLLWGSELVERERLRAERLVAQLRAAGIEPEA
;
A
#
# COMPACT_ATOMS: atom_id res chain seq x y z
N MET A 1 11.01 -4.46 -23.10
CA MET A 1 11.99 -5.54 -22.83
C MET A 1 11.19 -6.78 -22.46
N VAL A 2 11.47 -7.93 -23.07
CA VAL A 2 10.72 -9.17 -22.85
C VAL A 2 11.40 -9.95 -21.71
N ALA A 3 10.71 -10.13 -20.59
CA ALA A 3 11.09 -11.08 -19.54
C ALA A 3 10.29 -12.37 -19.76
N THR A 4 10.95 -13.53 -19.70
CA THR A 4 10.35 -14.83 -20.06
C THR A 4 10.19 -15.72 -18.83
N THR A 5 9.01 -15.76 -18.24
CA THR A 5 8.57 -16.86 -17.36
C THR A 5 8.06 -18.00 -18.25
N ALA A 6 9.00 -18.70 -18.89
CA ALA A 6 8.92 -19.91 -19.72
C ALA A 6 7.85 -20.06 -20.84
N ASN A 7 6.71 -19.35 -20.86
CA ASN A 7 5.70 -19.37 -21.94
C ASN A 7 4.73 -18.17 -21.90
N LEU A 8 4.99 -17.15 -21.07
CA LEU A 8 4.16 -15.94 -20.99
C LEU A 8 4.85 -14.78 -21.71
N GLU A 9 4.21 -14.23 -22.75
CA GLU A 9 4.64 -12.97 -23.36
C GLU A 9 4.01 -11.81 -22.59
N ILE A 10 4.85 -11.02 -21.92
CA ILE A 10 4.44 -9.81 -21.19
C ILE A 10 4.85 -8.59 -22.00
N THR A 11 3.87 -7.77 -22.36
CA THR A 11 4.08 -6.44 -22.95
C THR A 11 3.40 -5.37 -22.10
N TRP A 12 3.92 -4.14 -22.21
CA TRP A 12 3.42 -2.98 -21.47
C TRP A 12 2.79 -2.03 -22.48
N GLU A 13 1.47 -1.92 -22.42
CA GLU A 13 0.66 -1.08 -23.29
C GLU A 13 -0.21 -0.19 -22.41
N LEU A 14 -0.46 1.04 -22.86
CA LEU A 14 -1.39 1.91 -22.17
C LEU A 14 -2.81 1.34 -22.28
N LEU A 15 -3.60 1.55 -21.24
CA LEU A 15 -5.03 1.29 -21.28
C LEU A 15 -5.64 2.09 -22.44
N PRO A 16 -6.35 1.45 -23.40
CA PRO A 16 -7.01 2.18 -24.47
C PRO A 16 -7.99 3.22 -23.91
N ASP A 17 -8.06 4.40 -24.52
CA ASP A 17 -8.91 5.50 -24.04
C ASP A 17 -10.40 5.10 -23.97
N ASP A 18 -10.85 4.24 -24.88
CA ASP A 18 -12.22 3.73 -24.96
C ASP A 18 -12.48 2.50 -24.08
N PHE A 19 -11.47 1.97 -23.40
CA PHE A 19 -11.64 0.84 -22.50
C PHE A 19 -12.52 1.21 -21.30
N LYS A 20 -13.56 0.42 -21.04
CA LYS A 20 -14.43 0.60 -19.88
C LYS A 20 -13.90 -0.22 -18.72
N LEU A 21 -13.43 0.46 -17.67
CA LEU A 21 -13.07 -0.20 -16.42
C LEU A 21 -14.32 -0.83 -15.79
N PRO A 22 -14.21 -2.02 -15.20
CA PRO A 22 -15.27 -2.59 -14.37
C PRO A 22 -15.64 -1.61 -13.25
N ASP A 23 -16.94 -1.44 -13.01
CA ASP A 23 -17.51 -0.53 -12.00
C ASP A 23 -18.46 -1.29 -11.06
N ASP A 24 -18.26 -2.61 -10.95
CA ASP A 24 -19.06 -3.43 -10.05
C ASP A 24 -18.70 -3.09 -8.60
N PRO A 25 -19.67 -2.94 -7.69
CA PRO A 25 -19.40 -2.65 -6.29
C PRO A 25 -18.71 -3.86 -5.64
N VAL A 26 -17.40 -3.74 -5.44
CA VAL A 26 -16.55 -4.77 -4.84
C VAL A 26 -16.00 -4.37 -3.48
N ASP A 27 -16.08 -3.08 -3.13
CA ASP A 27 -15.44 -2.53 -1.94
C ASP A 27 -16.30 -2.72 -0.68
N ASN A 28 -15.64 -3.03 0.45
CA ASN A 28 -16.27 -2.98 1.76
C ASN A 28 -16.06 -1.61 2.41
N ILE A 29 -16.98 -1.19 3.28
CA ILE A 29 -16.99 0.14 3.93
C ILE A 29 -15.70 0.51 4.69
N ASN A 30 -14.89 -0.49 5.08
CA ASN A 30 -13.66 -0.30 5.84
C ASN A 30 -12.44 -0.04 4.95
N GLN A 31 -12.43 -0.53 3.72
CA GLN A 31 -11.25 -0.48 2.83
C GLN A 31 -10.76 0.95 2.57
N PRO A 32 -11.63 1.93 2.21
CA PRO A 32 -11.19 3.31 2.03
C PRO A 32 -10.54 3.91 3.28
N SER A 33 -11.06 3.57 4.47
CA SER A 33 -10.52 4.08 5.73
C SER A 33 -9.17 3.46 6.09
N LEU A 34 -8.97 2.18 5.78
CA LEU A 34 -7.70 1.46 5.97
C LEU A 34 -6.62 2.01 5.03
N ALA A 35 -6.93 2.14 3.74
CA ALA A 35 -6.03 2.70 2.75
C ALA A 35 -5.63 4.15 3.09
N ALA A 36 -6.61 4.99 3.45
CA ALA A 36 -6.34 6.37 3.87
C ALA A 36 -5.47 6.45 5.13
N ALA A 37 -5.56 5.48 6.05
CA ALA A 37 -4.72 5.44 7.25
C ALA A 37 -3.24 5.19 6.92
N LEU A 38 -2.98 4.33 5.94
CA LEU A 38 -1.63 4.02 5.47
C LEU A 38 -1.03 5.20 4.72
N THR A 39 -1.79 5.76 3.78
CA THR A 39 -1.34 6.88 2.95
C THR A 39 -1.05 8.13 3.79
N GLU A 40 -1.98 8.55 4.66
CA GLU A 40 -1.80 9.74 5.51
C GLU A 40 -0.52 9.66 6.36
N ALA A 41 -0.24 8.50 6.96
CA ALA A 41 0.95 8.31 7.78
C ALA A 41 2.26 8.46 6.98
N LEU A 42 2.28 8.01 5.72
CA LEU A 42 3.42 8.16 4.83
C LEU A 42 3.58 9.61 4.34
N GLU A 43 2.47 10.28 4.00
CA GLU A 43 2.48 11.70 3.59
C GLU A 43 3.04 12.59 4.71
N LEU A 44 2.54 12.42 5.93
CA LEU A 44 2.98 13.19 7.11
C LEU A 44 4.44 12.92 7.49
N ALA A 45 4.96 11.74 7.15
CA ALA A 45 6.36 11.38 7.34
C ALA A 45 7.28 11.81 6.19
N GLY A 46 6.74 12.49 5.16
CA GLY A 46 7.50 12.92 3.99
C GLY A 46 7.95 11.77 3.08
N GLN A 47 7.30 10.60 3.17
CA GLN A 47 7.61 9.41 2.37
C GLN A 47 6.91 9.40 1.00
N ILE A 48 5.95 10.31 0.78
CA ILE A 48 5.23 10.47 -0.48
C ILE A 48 5.63 11.81 -1.09
N GLY A 49 6.32 11.75 -2.24
CA GLY A 49 6.68 12.92 -3.03
C GLY A 49 5.71 13.19 -4.19
N GLU A 50 5.98 14.24 -4.97
CA GLU A 50 5.16 14.63 -6.14
C GLU A 50 5.03 13.52 -7.20
N ARG A 51 6.01 12.62 -7.28
CA ARG A 51 6.05 11.51 -8.24
C ARG A 51 5.69 10.15 -7.63
N THR A 52 5.42 10.10 -6.33
CA THR A 52 5.02 8.86 -5.67
C THR A 52 3.51 8.65 -5.80
N LEU A 53 3.09 7.40 -6.00
CA LEU A 53 1.67 7.02 -5.96
C LEU A 53 1.42 5.99 -4.87
N THR A 54 0.34 6.20 -4.12
CA THR A 54 -0.26 5.20 -3.24
C THR A 54 -1.69 4.90 -3.68
N PRO A 55 -1.88 4.17 -4.80
CA PRO A 55 -3.20 3.90 -5.35
C PRO A 55 -4.07 3.09 -4.37
N THR A 56 -5.38 3.27 -4.46
CA THR A 56 -6.41 2.55 -3.70
C THR A 56 -7.49 2.11 -4.67
N ASN A 57 -7.73 0.79 -4.79
CA ASN A 57 -8.65 0.21 -5.77
C ASN A 57 -8.47 0.80 -7.18
N TYR A 58 -7.21 0.82 -7.65
CA TYR A 58 -6.84 1.51 -8.87
C TYR A 58 -6.05 0.57 -9.79
N GLY A 59 -6.42 0.58 -11.08
CA GLY A 59 -6.00 -0.43 -12.04
C GLY A 59 -4.53 -0.33 -12.42
N ILE A 60 -3.79 -1.42 -12.18
CA ILE A 60 -2.44 -1.66 -12.70
C ILE A 60 -2.53 -2.59 -13.90
N CYS A 61 -1.99 -2.16 -15.04
CA CYS A 61 -2.18 -2.78 -16.34
C CYS A 61 -0.92 -3.49 -16.83
N ALA A 62 -1.11 -4.66 -17.46
CA ALA A 62 -0.12 -5.32 -18.30
C ALA A 62 -0.84 -6.09 -19.41
N THR A 63 -0.18 -6.32 -20.54
CA THR A 63 -0.69 -7.16 -21.63
C THR A 63 -0.02 -8.53 -21.57
N LEU A 64 -0.82 -9.59 -21.42
CA LEU A 64 -0.38 -10.98 -21.34
C LEU A 64 -0.86 -11.76 -22.56
N ASN A 65 0.06 -12.31 -23.35
CA ASN A 65 -0.27 -13.05 -24.57
C ASN A 65 -1.31 -12.29 -25.43
N GLN A 66 -1.04 -11.00 -25.67
CA GLN A 66 -1.89 -10.06 -26.45
C GLN A 66 -3.25 -9.74 -25.82
N LYS A 67 -3.47 -10.08 -24.54
CA LYS A 67 -4.69 -9.73 -23.80
C LYS A 67 -4.36 -8.79 -22.66
N LEU A 68 -4.99 -7.63 -22.65
CA LEU A 68 -4.90 -6.69 -21.54
C LEU A 68 -5.43 -7.33 -20.25
N VAL A 69 -4.66 -7.20 -19.18
CA VAL A 69 -4.99 -7.61 -17.82
C VAL A 69 -4.87 -6.41 -16.91
N ILE A 70 -5.87 -6.21 -16.07
CA ILE A 70 -5.92 -5.13 -15.08
C ILE A 70 -6.16 -5.78 -13.71
N LYS A 71 -5.34 -5.42 -12.73
CA LYS A 71 -5.57 -5.74 -11.31
C LYS A 71 -5.56 -4.47 -10.50
N ALA A 72 -6.52 -4.35 -9.59
CA ALA A 72 -6.65 -3.23 -8.68
C ALA A 72 -6.38 -3.75 -7.26
N PRO A 73 -5.18 -3.52 -6.70
CA PRO A 73 -4.95 -3.80 -5.30
C PRO A 73 -5.71 -2.81 -4.42
N ASP A 74 -6.07 -3.23 -3.22
CA ASP A 74 -6.73 -2.36 -2.25
C ASP A 74 -5.81 -1.22 -1.82
N TRP A 75 -4.50 -1.47 -1.79
CA TRP A 75 -3.48 -0.45 -1.62
C TRP A 75 -2.16 -0.88 -2.28
N ALA A 76 -1.40 0.04 -2.85
CA ALA A 76 -0.02 -0.22 -3.28
C ALA A 76 0.88 0.99 -3.05
N PHE A 77 2.19 0.79 -3.16
CA PHE A 77 3.16 1.89 -3.20
C PHE A 77 4.00 1.79 -4.47
N ILE A 78 3.95 2.84 -5.30
CA ILE A 78 4.76 3.01 -6.50
C ILE A 78 5.73 4.16 -6.23
N PRO A 79 7.05 3.91 -6.17
CA PRO A 79 8.01 4.92 -5.73
C PRO A 79 8.08 6.14 -6.65
N GLU A 80 8.09 5.92 -7.97
CA GLU A 80 8.18 6.98 -8.96
C GLU A 80 7.32 6.73 -10.21
N ILE A 81 6.54 7.73 -10.59
CA ILE A 81 6.03 7.92 -11.94
C ILE A 81 6.98 8.78 -12.78
N ARG A 82 7.13 8.44 -14.05
CA ARG A 82 8.01 9.11 -15.02
C ARG A 82 7.23 9.94 -16.04
N VAL A 83 5.91 10.06 -15.83
CA VAL A 83 4.98 10.86 -16.63
C VAL A 83 4.25 11.87 -15.73
N PRO A 84 3.64 12.92 -16.29
CA PRO A 84 2.75 13.81 -15.54
C PRO A 84 1.60 13.06 -14.82
N ARG A 85 1.11 13.60 -13.70
CA ARG A 85 0.05 12.94 -12.91
C ARG A 85 -1.27 12.81 -13.68
N GLU A 86 -1.53 13.72 -14.62
CA GLU A 86 -2.69 13.69 -15.51
C GLU A 86 -2.72 12.45 -16.42
N ASP A 87 -1.56 11.89 -16.76
CA ASP A 87 -1.47 10.71 -17.63
C ASP A 87 -1.78 9.40 -16.88
N VAL A 88 -1.83 9.45 -15.54
CA VAL A 88 -2.08 8.29 -14.67
C VAL A 88 -3.40 8.43 -13.89
N ILE A 89 -4.37 9.22 -14.38
CA ILE A 89 -5.66 9.39 -13.67
C ILE A 89 -6.48 8.10 -13.66
N ARG A 90 -6.48 7.34 -14.75
CA ARG A 90 -7.40 6.20 -14.94
C ARG A 90 -6.81 4.85 -14.56
N SER A 91 -5.53 4.67 -14.85
CA SER A 91 -4.81 3.42 -14.69
C SER A 91 -3.31 3.65 -14.80
N TYR A 92 -2.53 2.68 -14.33
CA TYR A 92 -1.09 2.71 -14.35
C TYR A 92 -0.50 1.51 -15.06
N THR A 93 0.36 1.76 -16.04
CA THR A 93 1.15 0.74 -16.73
C THR A 93 2.62 0.90 -16.32
N PRO A 94 3.17 -0.01 -15.48
CA PRO A 94 4.59 -0.06 -15.18
C PRO A 94 5.47 -0.08 -16.44
N GLN A 95 6.74 0.30 -16.29
CA GLN A 95 7.69 0.56 -17.39
C GLN A 95 7.37 1.76 -18.28
N LEU A 96 6.11 1.93 -18.71
CA LEU A 96 5.69 3.06 -19.54
C LEU A 96 5.50 4.34 -18.72
N GLN A 97 4.83 4.23 -17.58
CA GLN A 97 4.43 5.39 -16.77
C GLN A 97 5.28 5.54 -15.51
N GLY A 98 6.14 4.57 -15.18
CA GLY A 98 7.04 4.67 -14.02
C GLY A 98 7.63 3.34 -13.58
N GLU A 99 7.96 3.25 -12.30
CA GLU A 99 8.50 2.05 -11.65
C GLU A 99 7.44 0.99 -11.29
N PHE A 100 7.88 -0.21 -10.96
CA PHE A 100 6.97 -1.22 -10.45
C PHE A 100 6.54 -0.90 -9.01
N PRO A 101 5.34 -1.34 -8.59
CA PRO A 101 4.98 -1.30 -7.18
C PRO A 101 6.02 -2.05 -6.35
N VAL A 102 6.41 -1.50 -5.21
CA VAL A 102 7.31 -2.20 -4.26
C VAL A 102 6.55 -3.00 -3.22
N ILE A 103 5.28 -2.65 -3.00
CA ILE A 103 4.34 -3.40 -2.18
C ILE A 103 2.94 -3.27 -2.74
N VAL A 104 2.20 -4.37 -2.72
CA VAL A 104 0.75 -4.43 -2.96
C VAL A 104 0.07 -5.07 -1.75
N MET A 105 -1.12 -4.58 -1.41
CA MET A 105 -1.88 -5.03 -0.25
C MET A 105 -3.32 -5.34 -0.66
N GLU A 106 -3.88 -6.37 -0.05
CA GLU A 106 -5.28 -6.76 -0.19
C GLU A 106 -5.91 -6.89 1.20
N PHE A 107 -7.10 -6.33 1.37
CA PHE A 107 -7.88 -6.31 2.59
C PHE A 107 -9.04 -7.28 2.47
N LEU A 108 -8.91 -8.45 3.08
CA LEU A 108 -9.92 -9.50 2.99
C LEU A 108 -11.26 -9.04 3.59
N SER A 109 -12.32 -9.31 2.84
CA SER A 109 -13.71 -9.29 3.33
C SER A 109 -14.13 -10.70 3.76
N GLU A 110 -15.34 -10.88 4.25
CA GLU A 110 -15.84 -12.19 4.70
C GLU A 110 -16.05 -13.21 3.55
N THR A 111 -16.00 -12.78 2.28
CA THR A 111 -16.15 -13.62 1.09
C THR A 111 -14.81 -14.05 0.47
N GLU A 112 -14.77 -15.26 -0.14
CA GLU A 112 -13.58 -15.89 -0.77
C GLU A 112 -12.77 -14.91 -1.66
N GLY A 113 -11.45 -14.74 -1.50
CA GLY A 113 -10.39 -15.76 -1.62
C GLY A 113 -9.58 -15.64 -2.92
N THR A 114 -9.96 -14.71 -3.82
CA THR A 114 -9.27 -14.51 -5.12
C THR A 114 -7.85 -13.94 -5.00
N GLU A 115 -7.53 -13.39 -3.84
CA GLU A 115 -6.24 -12.83 -3.45
C GLU A 115 -5.15 -13.90 -3.54
N TYR A 116 -5.48 -15.14 -3.12
CA TYR A 116 -4.59 -16.30 -3.17
C TYR A 116 -4.57 -17.02 -4.53
N SER A 117 -5.30 -16.51 -5.53
CA SER A 117 -5.42 -17.20 -6.81
C SER A 117 -4.12 -17.11 -7.62
N SER A 118 -3.38 -18.21 -7.68
CA SER A 118 -2.16 -18.38 -8.48
C SER A 118 -2.45 -18.88 -9.91
N LYS A 119 -3.72 -18.86 -10.34
CA LYS A 119 -4.17 -19.30 -11.66
C LYS A 119 -3.49 -18.46 -12.76
N PRO A 120 -2.70 -19.07 -13.67
CA PRO A 120 -2.02 -18.34 -14.75
C PRO A 120 -2.93 -18.08 -15.96
N THR A 121 -3.98 -18.88 -16.15
CA THR A 121 -4.88 -18.78 -17.31
C THR A 121 -5.81 -17.58 -17.21
N TYR A 122 -6.12 -16.95 -18.34
CA TYR A 122 -6.94 -15.73 -18.40
C TYR A 122 -8.37 -15.88 -17.83
N PRO A 123 -8.88 -14.89 -17.08
CA PRO A 123 -8.11 -13.82 -16.44
C PRO A 123 -7.22 -14.42 -15.34
N PRO A 124 -5.92 -14.05 -15.27
CA PRO A 124 -5.05 -14.60 -14.24
C PRO A 124 -5.52 -14.17 -12.85
N GLY A 125 -5.18 -14.95 -11.83
CA GLY A 125 -5.45 -14.61 -10.45
C GLY A 125 -4.55 -13.48 -9.93
N LYS A 126 -4.92 -12.86 -8.80
CA LYS A 126 -4.18 -11.73 -8.20
C LYS A 126 -2.75 -12.14 -7.82
N TRP A 127 -2.61 -13.24 -7.09
CA TRP A 127 -1.30 -13.80 -6.73
C TRP A 127 -0.38 -13.97 -7.95
N PHE A 128 -0.84 -14.66 -8.99
CA PHE A 128 -0.03 -14.87 -10.20
C PHE A 128 0.39 -13.56 -10.84
N PHE A 129 -0.53 -12.58 -10.91
CA PHE A 129 -0.23 -11.30 -11.51
C PHE A 129 0.82 -10.52 -10.72
N TYR A 130 0.70 -10.47 -9.40
CA TYR A 130 1.67 -9.75 -8.57
C TYR A 130 3.04 -10.47 -8.52
N GLU A 131 3.04 -11.80 -8.46
CA GLU A 131 4.24 -12.63 -8.36
C GLU A 131 5.00 -12.76 -9.69
N GLN A 132 4.31 -13.15 -10.77
CA GLN A 132 4.93 -13.61 -12.01
C GLN A 132 4.88 -12.57 -13.15
N VAL A 133 4.06 -11.52 -13.01
CA VAL A 133 3.91 -10.48 -14.05
C VAL A 133 4.51 -9.15 -13.59
N LEU A 134 4.10 -8.69 -12.41
CA LEU A 134 4.62 -7.44 -11.85
C LEU A 134 5.91 -7.64 -11.04
N GLU A 135 6.18 -8.88 -10.58
CA GLU A 135 7.31 -9.21 -9.71
C GLU A 135 7.40 -8.27 -8.49
N VAL A 136 6.24 -7.98 -7.87
CA VAL A 136 6.17 -7.05 -6.72
C VAL A 136 6.94 -7.67 -5.55
N PRO A 137 7.95 -7.00 -4.97
CA PRO A 137 8.79 -7.59 -3.92
C PRO A 137 8.04 -7.96 -2.64
N ASN A 138 6.95 -7.27 -2.32
CA ASN A 138 6.19 -7.47 -1.10
C ASN A 138 4.68 -7.57 -1.40
N TYR A 139 4.05 -8.67 -1.00
CA TYR A 139 2.61 -8.84 -1.10
C TYR A 139 2.01 -9.06 0.30
N ALA A 140 1.20 -8.11 0.76
CA ALA A 140 0.54 -8.21 2.06
C ALA A 140 -0.94 -8.58 1.92
N ILE A 141 -1.40 -9.50 2.76
CA ILE A 141 -2.81 -9.84 2.88
C ILE A 141 -3.23 -9.58 4.32
N PHE A 142 -4.23 -8.73 4.50
CA PHE A 142 -4.69 -8.30 5.80
C PHE A 142 -6.18 -8.61 5.97
N GLN A 143 -6.54 -9.27 7.07
CA GLN A 143 -7.93 -9.52 7.45
C GLN A 143 -8.34 -8.59 8.60
N PRO A 144 -9.09 -7.51 8.34
CA PRO A 144 -9.34 -6.48 9.34
C PRO A 144 -10.24 -6.92 10.50
N SER A 145 -11.04 -7.97 10.31
CA SER A 145 -11.95 -8.51 11.34
C SER A 145 -11.23 -9.36 12.39
N THR A 146 -10.19 -10.09 11.98
CA THR A 146 -9.44 -11.02 12.85
C THR A 146 -8.09 -10.47 13.28
N GLY A 147 -7.54 -9.49 12.55
CA GLY A 147 -6.20 -8.99 12.80
C GLY A 147 -5.11 -9.92 12.29
N VAL A 148 -5.40 -10.76 11.29
CA VAL A 148 -4.39 -11.58 10.61
C VAL A 148 -3.70 -10.72 9.56
N LEU A 149 -2.37 -10.66 9.60
CA LEU A 149 -1.52 -10.03 8.61
C LEU A 149 -0.47 -11.03 8.13
N GLU A 150 -0.55 -11.37 6.86
CA GLU A 150 0.44 -12.17 6.15
C GLU A 150 1.25 -11.26 5.24
N LEU A 151 2.58 -11.40 5.27
CA LEU A 151 3.46 -10.75 4.30
C LEU A 151 4.21 -11.82 3.53
N TYR A 152 4.13 -11.77 2.22
CA TYR A 152 4.90 -12.58 1.30
C TYR A 152 5.99 -11.74 0.66
N GLY A 153 7.22 -12.23 0.67
CA GLY A 153 8.33 -11.60 -0.03
C GLY A 153 8.71 -12.41 -1.25
N LEU A 154 8.98 -11.72 -2.36
CA LEU A 154 9.50 -12.36 -3.56
C LEU A 154 10.95 -12.81 -3.30
N ASP A 155 11.25 -14.07 -3.56
CA ASP A 155 12.58 -14.65 -3.44
C ASP A 155 13.40 -14.47 -4.73
N GLU A 156 14.65 -14.95 -4.72
CA GLU A 156 15.53 -14.92 -5.91
C GLU A 156 15.03 -15.82 -7.05
N SER A 157 14.12 -16.75 -6.78
CA SER A 157 13.52 -17.63 -7.77
C SER A 157 12.26 -17.05 -8.43
N GLY A 158 11.84 -15.84 -8.00
CA GLY A 158 10.64 -15.18 -8.49
C GLY A 158 9.35 -15.78 -7.91
N ARG A 159 9.41 -16.30 -6.68
CA ARG A 159 8.29 -16.93 -5.97
C ARG A 159 8.06 -16.25 -4.63
N TYR A 160 6.79 -16.14 -4.24
CA TYR A 160 6.43 -15.62 -2.94
C TYR A 160 6.67 -16.64 -1.84
N GLU A 161 7.40 -16.21 -0.82
CA GLU A 161 7.59 -16.93 0.44
C GLU A 161 6.98 -16.13 1.59
N LEU A 162 6.28 -16.83 2.49
CA LEU A 162 5.76 -16.23 3.71
C LEU A 162 6.93 -15.72 4.55
N ARG A 163 6.87 -14.45 4.94
CA ARG A 163 7.83 -13.82 5.84
C ARG A 163 7.40 -14.03 7.28
N GLU A 164 8.37 -14.11 8.16
CA GLU A 164 8.14 -14.08 9.61
C GLU A 164 8.29 -12.62 10.10
N PRO A 165 7.43 -12.17 11.03
CA PRO A 165 7.56 -10.85 11.62
C PRO A 165 8.73 -10.79 12.62
N ASP A 166 9.15 -9.57 12.96
CA ASP A 166 10.11 -9.30 14.02
C ASP A 166 9.54 -9.63 15.42
N GLY A 167 10.38 -9.49 16.46
CA GLY A 167 9.97 -9.72 17.85
C GLY A 167 8.81 -8.82 18.34
N ASN A 168 8.48 -7.76 17.61
CA ASN A 168 7.37 -6.86 17.89
C ASN A 168 6.15 -7.11 16.97
N GLN A 169 6.12 -8.24 16.26
CA GLN A 169 5.06 -8.60 15.31
C GLN A 169 4.94 -7.62 14.13
N ARG A 170 6.08 -7.13 13.63
CA ARG A 170 6.14 -6.23 12.47
C ARG A 170 7.02 -6.78 11.36
N TYR A 171 6.66 -6.52 10.12
CA TYR A 171 7.40 -6.96 8.95
C TYR A 171 8.20 -5.81 8.36
N PHE A 172 9.49 -6.01 8.13
CA PHE A 172 10.32 -5.01 7.47
C PHE A 172 10.07 -4.99 5.96
N ILE A 173 9.86 -3.81 5.39
CA ILE A 173 9.70 -3.56 3.95
C ILE A 173 10.96 -2.81 3.46
N PRO A 174 11.94 -3.52 2.89
CA PRO A 174 13.26 -2.95 2.60
C PRO A 174 13.22 -1.72 1.69
N GLN A 175 12.35 -1.72 0.68
CA GLN A 175 12.24 -0.65 -0.32
C GLN A 175 11.69 0.66 0.27
N LEU A 176 10.99 0.58 1.41
CA LEU A 176 10.45 1.75 2.09
C LEU A 176 11.28 2.18 3.29
N HIS A 177 12.23 1.34 3.77
CA HIS A 177 12.88 1.53 5.07
C HIS A 177 11.87 1.68 6.22
N LEU A 178 10.77 0.91 6.16
CA LEU A 178 9.70 0.93 7.14
C LEU A 178 9.32 -0.48 7.58
N PHE A 179 8.80 -0.58 8.79
CA PHE A 179 8.11 -1.76 9.28
C PHE A 179 6.60 -1.60 9.15
N LEU A 180 5.92 -2.60 8.60
CA LEU A 180 4.48 -2.74 8.59
C LEU A 180 4.04 -3.61 9.77
N GLY A 181 3.04 -3.17 10.52
CA GLY A 181 2.53 -3.96 11.64
C GLY A 181 1.09 -3.62 11.99
N LEU A 182 0.58 -4.32 13.00
CA LEU A 182 -0.79 -4.20 13.45
C LEU A 182 -0.92 -3.29 14.67
N TRP A 183 -2.04 -2.56 14.72
CA TRP A 183 -2.50 -1.86 15.90
C TRP A 183 -4.00 -2.04 16.07
N GLN A 184 -4.46 -2.28 17.29
CA GLN A 184 -5.89 -2.41 17.60
C GLN A 184 -6.39 -1.17 18.34
N GLY A 185 -7.44 -0.55 17.81
CA GLY A 185 -8.08 0.59 18.46
C GLY A 185 -9.04 1.33 17.54
N THR A 186 -9.32 2.58 17.90
CA THR A 186 -10.33 3.40 17.24
C THR A 186 -9.69 4.55 16.48
N ARG A 187 -10.07 4.72 15.21
CA ARG A 187 -9.76 5.90 14.39
C ARG A 187 -11.03 6.30 13.65
N GLY A 188 -11.43 7.57 13.77
CA GLY A 188 -12.72 8.04 13.28
C GLY A 188 -13.87 7.25 13.91
N ASN A 189 -14.77 6.73 13.07
CA ASN A 189 -15.91 5.91 13.49
C ASN A 189 -15.65 4.39 13.44
N ARG A 190 -14.42 3.96 13.17
CA ARG A 190 -14.05 2.55 13.06
C ARG A 190 -13.20 2.11 14.25
N THR A 191 -13.61 1.02 14.89
CA THR A 191 -12.85 0.30 15.92
C THR A 191 -12.46 -1.07 15.40
N GLY A 192 -11.20 -1.45 15.53
CA GLY A 192 -10.70 -2.76 15.10
C GLY A 192 -9.20 -2.76 14.86
N TYR A 193 -8.74 -3.70 14.04
CA TYR A 193 -7.34 -3.78 13.62
C TYR A 193 -7.05 -2.80 12.50
N TRP A 194 -5.87 -2.21 12.56
CA TRP A 194 -5.31 -1.27 11.60
C TRP A 194 -3.90 -1.69 11.24
N LEU A 195 -3.52 -1.43 10.00
CA LEU A 195 -2.12 -1.45 9.59
C LEU A 195 -1.47 -0.10 9.94
N ARG A 196 -0.22 -0.14 10.40
CA ARG A 196 0.58 1.03 10.78
C ARG A 196 2.01 0.86 10.29
N TRP A 197 2.69 2.00 10.16
CA TRP A 197 4.10 2.09 9.76
C TRP A 197 4.99 2.51 10.92
N TRP A 198 6.16 1.91 11.04
CA TRP A 198 7.25 2.36 11.91
C TRP A 198 8.51 2.59 11.10
N ASN A 199 9.31 3.60 11.46
CA ASN A 199 10.62 3.80 10.84
C ASN A 199 11.68 2.81 11.37
N GLU A 200 12.89 2.85 10.80
CA GLU A 200 14.01 2.00 11.22
C GLU A 200 14.46 2.23 12.67
N ALA A 201 14.20 3.41 13.24
CA ALA A 201 14.43 3.70 14.65
C ALA A 201 13.36 3.09 15.58
N GLY A 202 12.34 2.43 15.03
CA GLY A 202 11.24 1.84 15.77
C GLY A 202 10.18 2.85 16.20
N GLU A 203 10.19 4.07 15.65
CA GLU A 203 9.21 5.11 15.94
C GLU A 203 8.00 4.97 15.02
N LEU A 204 6.80 5.06 15.62
CA LEU A 204 5.54 4.98 14.90
C LEU A 204 5.35 6.22 14.01
N LEU A 205 5.03 6.01 12.73
CA LEU A 205 4.53 7.08 11.87
C LEU A 205 3.10 7.42 12.30
N LEU A 206 2.94 8.64 12.80
CA LEU A 206 1.71 9.11 13.42
C LEU A 206 0.68 9.53 12.38
N TRP A 207 -0.59 9.31 12.71
CA TRP A 207 -1.71 9.93 11.99
C TRP A 207 -1.80 11.42 12.33
N GLY A 208 -2.53 12.18 11.50
CA GLY A 208 -2.69 13.62 11.69
C GLY A 208 -3.27 13.96 13.07
N SER A 209 -4.28 13.21 13.52
CA SER A 209 -4.88 13.37 14.84
C SER A 209 -3.89 13.16 15.99
N GLU A 210 -2.97 12.21 15.86
CA GLU A 210 -1.97 11.89 16.88
C GLU A 210 -0.83 12.93 16.89
N LEU A 211 -0.45 13.46 15.72
CA LEU A 211 0.46 14.59 15.62
C LEU A 211 -0.10 15.83 16.30
N VAL A 212 -1.36 16.18 16.03
CA VAL A 212 -2.03 17.33 16.65
C VAL A 212 -2.05 17.20 18.16
N GLU A 213 -2.41 16.04 18.69
CA GLU A 213 -2.41 15.81 20.13
C GLU A 213 -0.99 15.89 20.72
N ARG A 214 0.02 15.34 20.03
CA ARG A 214 1.41 15.43 20.47
C ARG A 214 1.90 16.89 20.51
N GLU A 215 1.61 17.69 19.49
CA GLU A 215 2.00 19.10 19.47
C GLU A 215 1.24 19.92 20.52
N ARG A 216 -0.03 19.61 20.77
CA ARG A 216 -0.81 20.21 21.85
C ARG A 216 -0.19 19.96 23.21
N LEU A 217 0.15 18.70 23.53
CA LEU A 217 0.80 18.35 24.80
C LEU A 217 2.18 19.00 24.95
N ARG A 218 2.93 19.14 23.85
CA ARG A 218 4.22 19.88 23.85
C ARG A 218 4.02 21.36 24.14
N ALA A 219 3.03 22.00 23.50
CA ALA A 219 2.72 23.41 23.73
C ALA A 219 2.28 23.65 25.18
N GLU A 220 1.39 22.81 25.72
CA GLU A 220 0.95 22.89 27.11
C GLU A 220 2.11 22.74 28.10
N ARG A 221 3.04 21.79 27.84
CA ARG A 221 4.24 21.60 28.65
C ARG A 221 5.18 22.80 28.59
N LEU A 222 5.39 23.39 27.42
CA LEU A 222 6.24 24.57 27.24
C LEU A 222 5.64 25.79 27.96
N VAL A 223 4.33 26.01 27.83
CA VAL A 223 3.60 27.06 28.55
C VAL A 223 3.77 26.89 30.07
N ALA A 224 3.64 25.66 30.59
CA ALA A 224 3.86 25.38 32.00
C ALA A 224 5.31 25.68 32.44
N GLN A 225 6.30 25.36 31.61
CA GLN A 225 7.71 25.65 31.88
C GLN A 225 8.02 27.15 31.86
N LEU A 226 7.47 27.91 30.90
CA LEU A 226 7.62 29.36 30.82
C LEU A 226 7.03 30.05 32.06
N ARG A 227 5.81 29.65 32.45
CA ARG A 227 5.18 30.15 33.69
C ARG A 227 6.00 29.84 34.93
N ALA A 228 6.58 28.64 35.02
CA ALA A 228 7.47 28.26 36.12
C ALA A 228 8.79 29.07 36.14
N ALA A 229 9.25 29.54 34.97
CA ALA A 229 10.39 30.43 34.84
C ALA A 229 10.04 31.93 35.03
N GLY A 230 8.78 32.25 35.34
CA GLY A 230 8.31 33.62 35.53
C GLY A 230 8.11 34.42 34.24
N ILE A 231 8.05 33.73 33.09
CA ILE A 231 7.76 34.33 31.78
C ILE A 231 6.29 34.09 31.47
N GLU A 232 5.52 35.14 31.22
CA GLU A 232 4.16 35.00 30.69
C GLU A 232 4.22 34.75 29.18
N PRO A 233 3.80 33.57 28.69
CA PRO A 233 3.68 33.35 27.25
C PRO A 233 2.55 34.20 26.67
N GLU A 234 2.82 34.88 25.55
CA GLU A 234 1.79 35.59 24.77
C GLU A 234 0.76 34.59 24.21
N ALA A 235 -0.49 35.05 24.12
CA ALA A 235 -1.65 34.26 23.71
C ALA A 235 -1.74 34.07 22.18
#